data_AF-A0A7K3YCE9-F1
#
_entry.id   AF-A0A7K3YCE9-F1
#
_cell.length_a   1.000
_cell.length_b   1.000
_cell.length_c   1.000
_cell.angle_alpha   90.00
_cell.angle_beta   90.00
_cell.angle_gamma   90.00
#
_symmetry.space_group_name_H-M   'P 1'
#
loop_
_entity.id
_entity.type
_entity.pdbx_description
1 polymer ?
#
loop_
_entity_poly.entity_id
_entity_poly.type
_entity_poly.pdbx_seq_one_letter_code
_entity_poly.pdbx_strand_id
1 'polypeptide(L)'
;MNEEGVTRVMEYIVITGVLLLLMTVMMLYANATLMEGPADRLRSHAFVDIGNGISTRIVDLYVIAPDNGTITTKIDIPGEVAGRGYFVETSLEGADQVIQVQAGDIQSRIVIAGIGATMGM
;
A
#
# COMPACT_ATOMS: atom_id res chain seq x y z
N MET A 1 -4.24 3.20 -64.15
CA MET A 1 -5.08 4.08 -63.30
C MET A 1 -5.58 3.42 -62.00
N ASN A 2 -5.16 2.21 -61.62
CA ASN A 2 -5.54 1.58 -60.34
C ASN A 2 -4.42 1.50 -59.29
N GLU A 3 -3.16 1.73 -59.69
CA GLU A 3 -2.00 1.56 -58.79
C GLU A 3 -1.88 2.66 -57.73
N GLU A 4 -2.27 3.90 -58.03
CA GLU A 4 -2.27 4.99 -57.03
C GLU A 4 -3.28 4.77 -55.90
N GLY A 5 -4.47 4.25 -56.22
CA GLY A 5 -5.49 3.94 -55.23
C GLY A 5 -5.07 2.79 -54.31
N VAL A 6 -4.48 1.74 -54.88
CA VAL A 6 -3.96 0.60 -54.12
C VAL A 6 -2.78 1.02 -53.24
N THR A 7 -1.87 1.85 -53.76
CA THR A 7 -0.69 2.32 -52.99
C THR A 7 -1.09 3.14 -51.77
N ARG A 8 -2.07 4.05 -51.90
CA ARG A 8 -2.57 4.85 -50.77
C ARG A 8 -3.30 4.00 -49.73
N VAL A 9 -4.10 3.03 -50.16
CA VAL A 9 -4.80 2.13 -49.23
C VAL A 9 -3.80 1.26 -48.47
N MET A 10 -2.75 0.76 -49.13
CA MET A 10 -1.68 0.01 -48.48
C MET A 10 -0.94 0.86 -47.44
N GLU A 11 -0.63 2.11 -47.77
CA GLU A 11 0.00 3.04 -46.84
C GLU A 11 -0.86 3.28 -45.59
N TYR A 12 -2.17 3.50 -45.76
CA TYR A 12 -3.11 3.65 -44.64
C TYR A 12 -3.18 2.40 -43.77
N ILE A 13 -3.21 1.20 -44.35
CA ILE A 13 -3.23 -0.06 -43.61
C ILE A 13 -1.94 -0.21 -42.78
N VAL A 14 -0.78 0.11 -43.36
CA VAL A 14 0.51 0.04 -42.66
C VAL A 14 0.56 1.04 -41.51
N ILE A 15 0.20 2.30 -41.75
CA ILE A 15 0.18 3.33 -40.70
C ILE A 15 -0.78 2.93 -39.58
N THR A 16 -1.98 2.47 -39.91
CA THR A 16 -2.98 2.07 -38.91
C THR A 16 -2.51 0.84 -38.13
N GLY A 17 -1.88 -0.12 -38.79
CA GLY A 17 -1.29 -1.30 -38.13
C GLY A 17 -0.20 -0.92 -37.13
N VAL A 18 0.69 0.01 -37.50
CA VAL A 18 1.71 0.53 -36.59
C VAL A 18 1.09 1.27 -35.41
N LEU A 19 0.08 2.11 -35.65
CA LEU A 19 -0.61 2.84 -34.59
C LEU A 19 -1.34 1.92 -33.61
N LEU A 20 -2.01 0.88 -34.09
CA LEU A 20 -2.67 -0.12 -33.24
C LEU A 20 -1.65 -0.87 -32.39
N LEU A 21 -0.51 -1.26 -32.97
CA LEU A 21 0.57 -1.92 -32.24
C LEU A 21 1.15 -1.02 -31.15
N LEU A 22 1.43 0.24 -31.47
CA LEU A 22 1.88 1.23 -30.49
C LEU A 22 0.84 1.47 -29.40
N MET A 23 -0.44 1.50 -29.74
CA MET A 23 -1.53 1.65 -28.77
C MET A 23 -1.58 0.47 -27.79
N THR A 24 -1.43 -0.77 -28.27
CA THR A 24 -1.38 -1.96 -27.40
C THR A 24 -0.20 -1.90 -26.45
N VAL A 25 1.00 -1.57 -26.95
CA VAL A 25 2.19 -1.42 -26.10
C VAL A 25 1.99 -0.31 -25.07
N MET A 26 1.45 0.84 -25.49
CA MET A 26 1.18 1.97 -24.59
C MET A 26 0.17 1.59 -23.49
N MET A 27 -0.88 0.83 -23.81
CA MET A 27 -1.87 0.39 -22.83
C MET A 27 -1.27 -0.52 -21.74
N LEU A 28 -0.36 -1.42 -22.12
CA LEU A 28 0.36 -2.26 -21.15
C LEU A 28 1.26 -1.43 -20.23
N TYR A 29 2.01 -0.48 -20.79
CA TYR A 29 2.88 0.42 -20.00
C TYR A 29 2.10 1.40 -19.13
N ALA A 30 0.96 1.89 -19.61
CA ALA A 30 0.09 2.80 -18.89
C ALA A 30 -0.47 2.14 -17.63
N ASN A 31 -0.89 0.87 -17.69
CA ASN A 31 -1.38 0.17 -16.51
C ASN A 31 -0.31 0.09 -15.40
N ALA A 32 0.90 -0.36 -15.73
CA ALA A 32 1.99 -0.46 -14.77
C ALA A 32 2.42 0.92 -14.22
N THR A 33 2.52 1.93 -15.09
CA THR A 33 3.10 3.23 -14.71
C THR A 33 2.08 4.16 -14.05
N LEU A 34 0.83 4.15 -14.50
CA LEU A 34 -0.20 5.08 -14.05
C LEU A 34 -1.05 4.52 -12.91
N MET A 35 -1.23 3.20 -12.81
CA MET A 35 -2.04 2.61 -11.74
C MET A 35 -1.18 2.04 -10.61
N GLU A 36 -0.20 1.20 -10.92
CA GLU A 36 0.53 0.45 -9.89
C GLU A 36 1.50 1.35 -9.10
N GLY A 37 2.30 2.18 -9.78
CA GLY A 37 3.24 3.09 -9.12
C GLY A 37 2.60 4.07 -8.12
N PRO A 38 1.54 4.81 -8.49
CA PRO A 38 0.83 5.69 -7.55
C PRO A 38 0.11 4.94 -6.43
N ALA A 39 -0.46 3.76 -6.73
CA ALA A 39 -1.13 2.94 -5.72
C ALA A 39 -0.16 2.45 -4.65
N ASP A 40 1.05 2.04 -5.03
CA ASP A 40 2.09 1.60 -4.10
C ASP A 40 2.57 2.72 -3.18
N ARG A 41 2.75 3.94 -3.70
CA ARG A 41 3.08 5.11 -2.88
C ARG A 41 1.97 5.47 -1.90
N LEU A 42 0.72 5.46 -2.37
CA LEU A 42 -0.43 5.70 -1.50
C LEU A 42 -0.49 4.66 -0.38
N ARG A 43 -0.23 3.40 -0.71
CA ARG A 43 -0.21 2.30 0.24
C ARG A 43 0.89 2.47 1.29
N SER A 44 2.11 2.84 0.89
CA SER A 44 3.20 3.06 1.85
C SER A 44 2.87 4.17 2.85
N HIS A 45 2.28 5.27 2.38
CA HIS A 45 1.88 6.37 3.28
C HIS A 45 0.75 5.97 4.21
N ALA A 46 -0.30 5.34 3.67
CA ALA A 46 -1.41 4.85 4.47
C ALA A 46 -0.97 3.81 5.52
N PHE A 47 0.00 2.94 5.20
CA PHE A 47 0.52 1.96 6.17
C PHE A 47 1.29 2.61 7.31
N VAL A 48 2.04 3.68 7.03
CA VAL A 48 2.69 4.51 8.06
C VAL A 48 1.63 5.18 8.95
N ASP A 49 0.59 5.76 8.36
CA ASP A 49 -0.48 6.45 9.11
C ASP A 49 -1.29 5.48 9.98
N ILE A 50 -1.64 4.31 9.46
CA ILE A 50 -2.33 3.26 10.22
C ILE A 50 -1.44 2.79 11.38
N GLY A 51 -0.17 2.49 11.11
CA GLY A 51 0.76 2.04 12.15
C GLY A 51 0.96 3.09 13.24
N ASN A 52 1.12 4.36 12.87
CA ASN A 52 1.23 5.47 13.81
C ASN A 52 -0.05 5.66 14.63
N GLY A 53 -1.23 5.57 14.00
CA GLY A 53 -2.52 5.67 14.69
C GLY A 53 -2.73 4.57 15.73
N ILE A 54 -2.38 3.33 15.38
CA ILE A 54 -2.39 2.19 16.31
C ILE A 54 -1.36 2.42 17.44
N SER A 55 -0.18 2.92 17.11
CA SER A 55 0.89 3.19 18.09
C SER A 55 0.45 4.18 19.16
N THR A 56 -0.13 5.31 18.75
CA THR A 56 -0.61 6.33 19.69
C THR A 56 -1.71 5.76 20.58
N ARG A 57 -2.62 4.96 20.00
CA ARG A 57 -3.68 4.33 20.77
C ARG A 57 -3.16 3.34 21.81
N ILE A 58 -2.12 2.58 21.47
CA ILE A 58 -1.45 1.67 22.39
C ILE A 58 -0.77 2.44 23.52
N VAL A 59 -0.04 3.52 23.19
CA VAL A 59 0.59 4.40 24.20
C VAL A 59 -0.47 4.97 25.15
N ASP A 60 -1.59 5.46 24.64
CA ASP A 60 -2.70 5.98 25.45
C ASP A 60 -3.26 4.90 26.39
N LEU A 61 -3.33 3.64 25.94
CA LEU A 61 -3.79 2.52 26.77
C LEU A 61 -2.79 2.19 27.89
N TYR A 62 -1.49 2.28 27.64
CA TYR A 62 -0.46 2.10 28.68
C TYR A 62 -0.57 3.14 29.79
N VAL A 63 -0.93 4.39 29.46
CA VAL A 63 -1.08 5.46 30.45
C VAL A 63 -2.23 5.19 31.42
N ILE A 64 -3.28 4.50 30.98
CA ILE A 64 -4.47 4.19 31.78
C ILE A 64 -4.54 2.74 32.24
N ALA A 65 -3.49 1.95 31.97
CA ALA A 65 -3.44 0.53 32.31
C ALA A 65 -3.51 0.35 33.85
N PRO A 66 -4.45 -0.46 34.37
CA PRO A 66 -4.51 -0.75 35.80
C PRO A 66 -3.37 -1.70 36.20
N ASP A 67 -2.85 -1.55 37.42
CA ASP A 67 -1.83 -2.45 37.99
C ASP A 67 -2.27 -3.92 38.02
N ASN A 68 -3.58 -4.16 38.11
CA ASN A 68 -4.20 -5.48 37.99
C ASN A 68 -5.52 -5.37 37.21
N GLY A 69 -5.61 -6.07 36.08
CA GLY A 69 -6.82 -6.14 35.27
C GLY A 69 -6.54 -6.30 33.77
N THR A 70 -7.58 -6.17 32.95
CA THR A 70 -7.46 -6.22 31.50
C THR A 70 -8.25 -5.08 30.89
N ILE A 71 -7.60 -4.30 30.02
CA ILE A 71 -8.28 -3.34 29.16
C ILE A 71 -8.51 -4.00 27.81
N THR A 72 -9.78 -4.02 27.36
CA THR A 72 -10.12 -4.40 26.00
C THR A 72 -10.53 -3.15 25.23
N THR A 73 -9.89 -2.90 24.10
CA THR A 73 -10.26 -1.83 23.18
C THR A 73 -10.60 -2.38 21.81
N LYS A 74 -11.37 -1.61 21.04
CA LYS A 74 -11.60 -1.86 19.63
C LYS A 74 -11.00 -0.71 18.84
N ILE A 75 -10.16 -1.03 17.87
CA ILE A 75 -9.58 -0.08 16.93
C ILE A 75 -10.23 -0.39 15.59
N ASP A 76 -10.90 0.60 15.01
CA ASP A 76 -11.46 0.49 13.68
C ASP A 76 -10.39 0.89 12.66
N ILE A 77 -10.09 -0.01 11.73
CA ILE A 77 -9.10 0.18 10.69
C ILE A 77 -9.74 -0.17 9.34
N PRO A 78 -9.37 0.53 8.26
CA PRO A 78 -9.96 0.24 6.95
C PRO A 78 -9.72 -1.22 6.55
N GLY A 79 -10.68 -1.87 5.91
CA GLY A 79 -10.50 -3.25 5.46
C GLY A 79 -9.48 -3.37 4.30
N GLU A 80 -9.31 -2.30 3.52
CA GLU A 80 -8.45 -2.25 2.35
C GLU A 80 -7.81 -0.87 2.19
N VAL A 81 -6.62 -0.85 1.60
CA VAL A 81 -5.90 0.38 1.22
C VAL A 81 -5.51 0.25 -0.25
N ALA A 82 -5.90 1.25 -1.06
CA ALA A 82 -5.68 1.25 -2.52
C ALA A 82 -6.23 -0.01 -3.23
N GLY A 83 -7.38 -0.53 -2.76
CA GLY A 83 -8.05 -1.69 -3.35
C GLY A 83 -7.35 -3.04 -3.11
N ARG A 84 -6.44 -3.11 -2.13
CA ARG A 84 -5.81 -4.35 -1.68
C ARG A 84 -5.94 -4.50 -0.16
N GLY A 85 -6.18 -5.73 0.28
CA GLY A 85 -6.13 -6.11 1.69
C GLY A 85 -4.70 -6.04 2.23
N TYR A 86 -4.59 -5.91 3.55
CA TYR A 86 -3.33 -5.82 4.27
C TYR A 86 -3.44 -6.52 5.63
N PHE A 87 -2.28 -6.81 6.22
CA PHE A 87 -2.16 -7.41 7.53
C PHE A 87 -1.52 -6.42 8.50
N VAL A 88 -2.02 -6.43 9.74
CA VAL A 88 -1.39 -5.74 10.87
C VAL A 88 -0.97 -6.81 11.86
N GLU A 89 0.31 -6.84 12.17
CA GLU A 89 0.90 -7.71 13.18
C GLU A 89 1.48 -6.85 14.30
N THR A 90 1.27 -7.27 15.53
CA THR A 90 1.88 -6.65 16.70
C THR A 90 2.73 -7.69 17.40
N SER A 91 4.00 -7.37 17.63
CA SER A 91 4.95 -8.26 18.29
C SER A 91 5.73 -7.49 19.35
N LEU A 92 6.24 -8.22 20.33
CA LEU A 92 7.15 -7.71 21.35
C LEU A 92 8.57 -8.16 20.97
N GLU A 93 9.46 -7.21 20.72
CA GLU A 93 10.88 -7.47 20.47
C GLU A 93 11.69 -6.95 21.65
N GLY A 94 11.93 -7.84 22.63
CA GLY A 94 12.58 -7.45 23.88
C GLY A 94 11.68 -6.54 24.72
N ALA A 95 12.11 -5.30 24.94
CA ALA A 95 11.34 -4.27 25.67
C ALA A 95 10.49 -3.39 24.74
N ASP A 96 10.66 -3.52 23.43
CA ASP A 96 10.01 -2.66 22.45
C ASP A 96 8.79 -3.35 21.86
N GLN A 97 7.73 -2.57 21.65
CA GLN A 97 6.55 -3.05 20.95
C GLN A 97 6.63 -2.65 19.49
N VAL A 98 6.54 -3.63 18.60
CA VAL A 98 6.65 -3.45 17.15
C VAL A 98 5.29 -3.67 16.52
N ILE A 99 4.88 -2.70 15.70
CA ILE A 99 3.67 -2.78 14.88
C ILE A 99 4.13 -2.85 13.43
N GLN A 100 3.74 -3.91 12.75
CA GLN A 100 4.05 -4.14 11.35
C GLN A 100 2.77 -4.13 10.53
N VAL A 101 2.69 -3.22 9.56
CA VAL A 101 1.60 -3.16 8.59
C VAL A 101 2.16 -3.59 7.24
N GLN A 102 1.66 -4.67 6.66
CA GLN A 102 2.22 -5.27 5.46
C GLN A 102 1.16 -5.72 4.45
N ALA A 103 1.52 -5.63 3.17
CA ALA A 103 0.76 -6.27 2.11
C ALA A 103 1.69 -6.63 0.93
N GLY A 104 1.92 -7.91 0.70
CA GLY A 104 2.93 -8.35 -0.29
C GLY A 104 4.30 -7.78 0.05
N ASP A 105 4.96 -7.12 -0.91
CA ASP A 105 6.32 -6.60 -0.75
C ASP A 105 6.43 -5.23 -0.05
N ILE A 106 5.31 -4.55 0.24
CA ILE A 106 5.33 -3.26 0.94
C ILE A 106 5.02 -3.50 2.41
N GLN A 107 5.94 -3.05 3.26
CA GLN A 107 5.85 -3.12 4.71
C GLN A 107 6.16 -1.76 5.34
N SER A 108 5.44 -1.44 6.40
CA SER A 108 5.72 -0.34 7.30
C SER A 108 5.91 -0.90 8.71
N ARG A 109 7.03 -0.55 9.34
CA ARG A 109 7.40 -1.02 10.68
C ARG A 109 7.51 0.18 11.61
N ILE A 110 6.67 0.19 12.63
CA ILE A 110 6.63 1.23 13.66
C ILE A 110 7.10 0.58 14.96
N VAL A 111 8.15 1.14 15.57
CA VAL A 111 8.70 0.67 16.84
C VAL A 111 8.32 1.66 17.93
N ILE A 112 7.64 1.17 18.96
CA ILE A 112 7.36 1.90 20.18
C ILE A 112 8.42 1.49 21.20
N ALA A 113 9.40 2.37 21.41
CA ALA A 113 10.53 2.08 22.27
C ALA A 113 10.12 2.07 23.75
N GLY A 114 10.36 0.93 24.42
CA GLY A 114 10.53 0.81 25.87
C GLY A 114 9.40 1.28 26.80
N ILE A 115 8.21 1.67 26.32
CA ILE A 115 7.15 2.14 27.24
C ILE A 115 6.64 1.04 28.17
N GLY A 116 6.57 -0.22 27.71
CA GLY A 116 6.23 -1.36 28.57
C GLY A 116 7.27 -1.55 29.69
N ALA A 117 8.56 -1.53 29.32
CA ALA A 117 9.65 -1.66 30.29
C ALA A 117 9.83 -0.46 31.23
N THR A 118 9.53 0.76 30.77
CA THR A 118 9.70 2.00 31.57
C THR A 118 8.54 2.20 32.54
N MET A 119 7.34 1.75 32.19
CA MET A 119 6.16 1.80 33.06
C MET A 119 6.15 0.66 34.09
N GLY A 120 7.14 -0.26 34.06
CA GLY A 120 7.34 -1.26 35.10
C GLY A 120 6.23 -2.31 35.17
N MET A 121 5.57 -2.60 34.05
CA MET A 121 4.63 -3.73 33.90
C MET A 121 5.26 -4.85 33.08
#